data_AF-A2R5U7-F1
#
_entry.id   AF-A2R5U7-F1
#
_cell.length_a   1.000
_cell.length_b   1.000
_cell.length_c   1.000
_cell.angle_alpha   90.00
_cell.angle_beta   90.00
_cell.angle_gamma   90.00
#
_symmetry.space_group_name_H-M   'P 1'
#
loop_
_entity.id
_entity.type
_entity.pdbx_description
1 polymer ?
#
loop_
_entity_poly.entity_id
_entity_poly.type
_entity_poly.pdbx_seq_one_letter_code
_entity_poly.pdbx_strand_id
1 'polypeptide(L)'
;SANTLFIVSLDCYKRVILASKLASSPIAPFSLHRIIPADSLNMSLCLTAEDYTVAWFSPLHFEASAALLMLDEHHVSPVPNRGQQLCYRFGRMGRTNVAIAFFPDGEIGIGVAGYMASEVQRDLPNVKTGLLVGVGAGIPRYGHDLRLGDVVIATPTENNSGVLGYDMVKVEPEKIVLKQWQNAPDRHIRSAMTNFRASQETPTRFKLNLQRFKGTSFPQQFVAPANVLCGSFGEQREPLFHYGCILSGNSVIKSADLRDELAREYKAIAIEMEAAGMMNTLPVAVIRGISDWANADKNDVWQGYAAATAAAAAKELLACLDGSNSISYGTQIRDQSRMNRENLRVLLTSKAAEYGQPNMDWQNSVVDLLKILNLDSSPGARKRLAQRWNILVGENGSASRNVALHRTITERLATNNGVVPDSLLRGLSVEDYGS
;
A
#
# COMPACT_ATOMS: atom_id res chain seq x y z
N SER A 1 -33.20 -35.48 -26.18
CA SER A 1 -34.35 -34.85 -25.50
C SER A 1 -33.82 -34.01 -24.36
N ALA A 2 -34.20 -32.74 -24.36
CA ALA A 2 -34.17 -31.66 -23.34
C ALA A 2 -33.00 -31.61 -22.31
N ASN A 3 -32.14 -30.59 -22.28
CA ASN A 3 -32.34 -29.18 -21.83
C ASN A 3 -32.82 -29.01 -20.39
N THR A 4 -32.00 -28.31 -19.57
CA THR A 4 -32.29 -27.12 -18.72
C THR A 4 -30.96 -26.75 -18.03
N LEU A 5 -30.12 -25.84 -18.54
CA LEU A 5 -30.14 -24.37 -18.46
C LEU A 5 -30.24 -23.78 -17.03
N PHE A 6 -29.11 -23.33 -16.47
CA PHE A 6 -29.07 -22.23 -15.50
C PHE A 6 -28.12 -21.16 -16.01
N ILE A 7 -28.68 -19.96 -16.12
CA ILE A 7 -28.09 -18.72 -16.63
C ILE A 7 -27.47 -17.99 -15.43
N VAL A 8 -26.18 -17.64 -15.51
CA VAL A 8 -25.60 -16.55 -14.72
C VAL A 8 -24.74 -15.69 -15.65
N SER A 9 -25.00 -14.38 -15.55
CA SER A 9 -24.63 -13.28 -16.44
C SER A 9 -23.12 -13.11 -16.66
N LEU A 10 -22.66 -13.31 -17.90
CA LEU A 10 -21.38 -12.82 -18.42
C LEU A 10 -21.61 -11.49 -19.14
N ASP A 11 -21.58 -10.39 -18.39
CA ASP A 11 -21.59 -9.03 -18.95
C ASP A 11 -20.39 -8.28 -18.38
N CYS A 12 -19.23 -8.42 -19.04
CA CYS A 12 -18.13 -7.44 -19.00
C CYS A 12 -16.94 -7.76 -19.93
N TYR A 13 -16.90 -8.91 -20.64
CA TYR A 13 -15.71 -9.31 -21.43
C TYR A 13 -15.91 -9.46 -22.94
N LYS A 14 -16.92 -8.80 -23.54
CA LYS A 14 -17.13 -8.78 -25.01
C LYS A 14 -17.33 -7.38 -25.59
N ARG A 15 -16.29 -6.54 -25.52
CA ARG A 15 -16.09 -5.40 -26.44
C ARG A 15 -14.60 -5.14 -26.67
N VAL A 16 -13.90 -6.02 -27.41
CA VAL A 16 -12.66 -5.67 -28.15
C VAL A 16 -12.40 -6.62 -29.34
N ILE A 17 -12.99 -7.81 -29.43
CA ILE A 17 -12.69 -8.73 -30.54
C ILE A 17 -13.97 -9.09 -31.31
N LEU A 18 -14.47 -8.17 -32.13
CA LEU A 18 -15.30 -8.49 -33.30
C LEU A 18 -15.43 -7.27 -34.24
N ALA A 19 -14.36 -6.97 -34.97
CA ALA A 19 -14.42 -6.13 -36.17
C ALA A 19 -13.27 -6.47 -37.12
N SER A 20 -13.10 -7.75 -37.44
CA SER A 20 -12.14 -8.19 -38.46
C SER A 20 -12.58 -9.49 -39.12
N LYS A 21 -13.66 -9.41 -39.91
CA LYS A 21 -13.96 -10.27 -41.07
C LYS A 21 -15.36 -9.95 -41.56
N LEU A 22 -15.46 -9.08 -42.56
CA LEU A 22 -16.46 -9.04 -43.63
C LEU A 22 -16.30 -7.71 -44.38
N ALA A 23 -15.43 -7.68 -45.38
CA ALA A 23 -15.51 -6.77 -46.52
C ALA A 23 -14.54 -7.26 -47.61
N SER A 24 -15.08 -8.04 -48.55
CA SER A 24 -14.43 -8.39 -49.80
C SER A 24 -14.81 -7.39 -50.89
N SER A 25 -13.80 -6.90 -51.62
CA SER A 25 -13.85 -6.24 -52.95
C SER A 25 -14.04 -4.70 -53.03
N PRO A 26 -13.56 -4.04 -54.11
CA PRO A 26 -12.37 -3.17 -54.11
C PRO A 26 -12.68 -1.72 -54.51
N ILE A 27 -11.78 -0.74 -54.28
CA ILE A 27 -11.58 0.49 -55.09
C ILE A 27 -10.43 1.36 -54.49
N ALA A 28 -9.43 1.63 -55.36
CA ALA A 28 -8.50 2.76 -55.53
C ALA A 28 -7.72 3.44 -54.36
N PRO A 29 -6.48 3.90 -54.61
CA PRO A 29 -5.54 4.34 -53.58
C PRO A 29 -5.69 5.83 -53.24
N PHE A 30 -5.74 6.15 -51.96
CA PHE A 30 -5.53 7.53 -51.48
C PHE A 30 -4.43 7.55 -50.42
N SER A 31 -3.36 8.29 -50.75
CA SER A 31 -2.23 8.61 -49.90
C SER A 31 -2.67 9.21 -48.57
N LEU A 32 -2.22 8.65 -47.45
CA LEU A 32 -2.29 9.30 -46.14
C LEU A 32 -0.88 9.55 -45.59
N HIS A 33 -0.38 10.76 -45.84
CA HIS A 33 0.47 11.44 -44.87
C HIS A 33 -0.35 11.71 -43.60
N ARG A 34 -0.07 10.99 -42.52
CA ARG A 34 -0.07 11.51 -41.14
C ARG A 34 0.56 10.48 -40.21
N ILE A 35 1.86 10.66 -40.01
CA ILE A 35 2.58 10.14 -38.86
C ILE A 35 1.98 10.83 -37.63
N ILE A 36 1.31 10.08 -36.76
CA ILE A 36 0.98 10.53 -35.41
C ILE A 36 2.27 10.37 -34.59
N PRO A 37 2.85 11.42 -33.99
CA PRO A 37 4.06 11.27 -33.20
C PRO A 37 3.78 10.49 -31.91
N ALA A 38 4.67 9.55 -31.61
CA ALA A 38 4.76 8.86 -30.34
C ALA A 38 5.28 9.83 -29.26
N ASP A 39 4.40 10.66 -28.69
CA ASP A 39 4.72 11.52 -27.53
C ASP A 39 3.55 11.57 -26.55
N SER A 40 3.36 10.48 -25.81
CA SER A 40 2.53 10.46 -24.60
C SER A 40 3.05 9.44 -23.57
N LEU A 41 4.37 9.47 -23.31
CA LEU A 41 4.98 8.75 -22.20
C LEU A 41 4.83 9.60 -20.92
N ASN A 42 4.06 9.05 -19.99
CA ASN A 42 3.78 9.57 -18.65
C ASN A 42 5.10 9.72 -17.87
N MET A 43 5.50 10.94 -17.52
CA MET A 43 6.83 11.26 -16.93
C MET A 43 6.80 11.22 -15.40
N SER A 44 6.98 10.03 -14.84
CA SER A 44 7.27 9.79 -13.41
C SER A 44 8.74 10.09 -13.07
N LEU A 45 9.07 10.37 -11.80
CA LEU A 45 10.48 10.29 -11.35
C LEU A 45 11.05 8.92 -11.73
N CYS A 46 12.30 8.89 -12.20
CA CYS A 46 13.01 7.63 -12.46
C CYS A 46 13.66 7.18 -11.15
N LEU A 47 12.85 6.56 -10.28
CA LEU A 47 13.35 5.95 -9.05
C LEU A 47 13.98 4.60 -9.38
N THR A 48 15.03 4.26 -8.65
CA THR A 48 15.76 3.00 -8.74
C THR A 48 15.38 2.08 -7.58
N ALA A 49 15.83 0.83 -7.60
CA ALA A 49 15.62 -0.12 -6.50
C ALA A 49 16.19 0.39 -5.15
N GLU A 50 17.23 1.23 -5.19
CA GLU A 50 17.89 1.80 -4.00
C GLU A 50 17.04 2.85 -3.29
N ASP A 51 16.04 3.42 -3.96
CA ASP A 51 15.20 4.48 -3.38
C ASP A 51 14.12 3.93 -2.43
N TYR A 52 13.97 2.60 -2.33
CA TYR A 52 12.96 1.94 -1.50
C TYR A 52 13.59 1.41 -0.21
N THR A 53 12.94 1.72 0.91
CA THR A 53 13.46 1.40 2.25
C THR A 53 12.56 0.48 3.05
N VAL A 54 11.30 0.32 2.62
CA VAL A 54 10.31 -0.56 3.24
C VAL A 54 9.72 -1.49 2.19
N ALA A 55 9.66 -2.77 2.52
CA ALA A 55 8.89 -3.75 1.77
C ALA A 55 7.55 -4.03 2.45
N TRP A 56 6.50 -4.13 1.65
CA TRP A 56 5.17 -4.54 2.09
C TRP A 56 4.87 -5.92 1.52
N PHE A 57 4.49 -6.84 2.41
CA PHE A 57 4.17 -8.22 2.07
C PHE A 57 2.69 -8.46 2.30
N SER A 58 2.02 -8.89 1.24
CA SER A 58 0.61 -9.30 1.27
C SER A 58 0.48 -10.65 0.57
N PRO A 59 0.39 -11.76 1.33
CA PRO A 59 0.33 -13.10 0.78
C PRO A 59 -0.80 -13.33 -0.23
N LEU A 60 -1.96 -12.69 -0.05
CA LEU A 60 -3.14 -12.89 -0.90
C LEU A 60 -3.45 -11.66 -1.76
N HIS A 61 -4.08 -11.89 -2.92
CA HIS A 61 -4.37 -10.84 -3.90
C HIS A 61 -5.28 -9.71 -3.36
N PHE A 62 -6.25 -10.02 -2.50
CA PHE A 62 -7.12 -9.02 -1.89
C PHE A 62 -6.41 -8.21 -0.78
N GLU A 63 -5.44 -8.82 -0.08
CA GLU A 63 -4.55 -8.11 0.84
C GLU A 63 -3.64 -7.16 0.08
N ALA A 64 -3.10 -7.63 -1.05
CA ALA A 64 -2.27 -6.81 -1.92
C ALA A 64 -3.08 -5.67 -2.56
N SER A 65 -4.35 -5.91 -2.90
CA SER A 65 -5.28 -4.87 -3.35
C SER A 65 -5.49 -3.80 -2.27
N ALA A 66 -5.61 -4.20 -1.00
CA ALA A 66 -5.69 -3.27 0.12
C ALA A 66 -4.39 -2.46 0.29
N ALA A 67 -3.24 -3.09 0.15
CA ALA A 67 -1.93 -2.42 0.17
C ALA A 67 -1.80 -1.37 -0.95
N LEU A 68 -2.25 -1.70 -2.16
CA LEU A 68 -2.21 -0.79 -3.31
C LEU A 68 -3.04 0.47 -3.08
N LEU A 69 -4.20 0.35 -2.44
CA LEU A 69 -5.06 1.50 -2.11
C LEU A 69 -4.44 2.39 -1.02
N MET A 70 -3.49 1.87 -0.23
CA MET A 70 -2.78 2.64 0.78
C MET A 70 -1.70 3.57 0.19
N LEU A 71 -1.28 3.36 -1.07
CA LEU A 71 -0.32 4.25 -1.72
C LEU A 71 -0.89 5.67 -1.86
N ASP A 72 -0.07 6.66 -1.54
CA ASP A 72 -0.34 8.08 -1.82
C ASP A 72 0.11 8.44 -3.23
N GLU A 73 1.23 7.84 -3.67
CA GLU A 73 1.77 7.97 -5.02
C GLU A 73 2.11 6.58 -5.57
N HIS A 74 1.75 6.31 -6.83
CA HIS A 74 2.21 5.14 -7.55
C HIS A 74 3.43 5.51 -8.39
N HIS A 75 4.52 4.77 -8.23
CA HIS A 75 5.73 4.98 -9.01
C HIS A 75 5.73 4.06 -10.24
N VAL A 76 6.46 4.47 -11.27
CA VAL A 76 6.82 3.54 -12.36
C VAL A 76 7.85 2.57 -11.83
N SER A 77 7.68 1.29 -12.18
CA SER A 77 8.59 0.25 -11.73
C SER A 77 10.00 0.50 -12.26
N PRO A 78 11.04 0.41 -11.41
CA PRO A 78 12.41 0.32 -11.85
C PRO A 78 12.61 -0.87 -12.80
N VAL A 79 13.68 -0.82 -13.59
CA VAL A 79 14.08 -1.96 -14.42
C VAL A 79 14.38 -3.15 -13.50
N PRO A 80 13.81 -4.35 -13.77
CA PRO A 80 14.07 -5.53 -12.95
C PRO A 80 15.56 -5.89 -12.89
N ASN A 81 16.02 -6.31 -11.72
CA ASN A 81 17.40 -6.77 -11.56
C ASN A 81 17.63 -8.11 -12.28
N ARG A 82 18.89 -8.39 -12.60
CA ARG A 82 19.26 -9.70 -13.15
C ARG A 82 18.88 -10.82 -12.17
N GLY A 83 18.10 -11.79 -12.64
CA GLY A 83 17.66 -12.93 -11.84
C GLY A 83 16.49 -12.65 -10.91
N GLN A 84 15.90 -11.44 -10.93
CA GLN A 84 14.70 -11.11 -10.19
C GLN A 84 13.57 -12.10 -10.49
N GLN A 85 13.06 -12.73 -9.42
CA GLN A 85 11.96 -13.70 -9.48
C GLN A 85 10.64 -13.11 -9.00
N LEU A 86 10.68 -12.02 -8.23
CA LEU A 86 9.50 -11.41 -7.66
C LEU A 86 8.96 -10.26 -8.52
N CYS A 87 7.63 -10.12 -8.48
CA CYS A 87 6.94 -8.96 -9.02
C CYS A 87 6.71 -7.95 -7.89
N TYR A 88 6.86 -6.66 -8.23
CA TYR A 88 6.67 -5.57 -7.27
C TYR A 88 5.74 -4.50 -7.83
N ARG A 89 5.00 -3.85 -6.94
CA ARG A 89 4.47 -2.51 -7.18
C ARG A 89 5.19 -1.54 -6.29
N PHE A 90 5.60 -0.42 -6.89
CA PHE A 90 6.31 0.63 -6.18
C PHE A 90 5.42 1.85 -5.98
N GLY A 91 5.63 2.54 -4.87
CA GLY A 91 4.96 3.80 -4.59
C GLY A 91 5.46 4.47 -3.32
N ARG A 92 4.71 5.46 -2.85
CA ARG A 92 4.99 6.21 -1.62
C ARG A 92 3.81 6.16 -0.68
N MET A 93 4.08 6.04 0.62
CA MET A 93 3.12 6.22 1.70
C MET A 93 3.76 7.20 2.71
N GLY A 94 3.13 8.36 2.93
CA GLY A 94 3.71 9.41 3.76
C GLY A 94 5.05 9.92 3.22
N ARG A 95 6.14 9.73 3.95
CA ARG A 95 7.51 10.10 3.54
C ARG A 95 8.31 8.91 3.00
N THR A 96 7.74 7.71 3.04
CA THR A 96 8.46 6.47 2.75
C THR A 96 8.13 5.93 1.37
N ASN A 97 9.17 5.57 0.62
CA ASN A 97 9.04 4.79 -0.61
C ASN A 97 8.89 3.31 -0.24
N VAL A 98 7.79 2.71 -0.69
CA VAL A 98 7.38 1.34 -0.37
C VAL A 98 7.39 0.49 -1.62
N ALA A 99 7.95 -0.71 -1.51
CA ALA A 99 7.82 -1.76 -2.51
C ALA A 99 6.85 -2.83 -2.00
N ILE A 100 5.69 -2.98 -2.64
CA ILE A 100 4.73 -4.06 -2.38
C ILE A 100 5.21 -5.28 -3.17
N ALA A 101 5.63 -6.33 -2.46
CA ALA A 101 6.06 -7.59 -3.03
C ALA A 101 4.87 -8.55 -3.14
N PHE A 102 4.63 -9.06 -4.34
CA PHE A 102 3.53 -10.00 -4.59
C PHE A 102 4.03 -11.44 -4.43
N PHE A 103 3.35 -12.21 -3.59
CA PHE A 103 3.58 -13.65 -3.49
C PHE A 103 3.22 -14.32 -4.82
N PRO A 104 3.91 -15.42 -5.19
CA PRO A 104 3.49 -16.25 -6.32
C PRO A 104 2.06 -16.75 -6.11
N ASP A 105 1.27 -16.80 -7.19
CA ASP A 105 -0.13 -17.20 -7.10
C ASP A 105 -0.29 -18.63 -6.57
N GLY A 106 -1.12 -18.80 -5.54
CA GLY A 106 -1.35 -20.08 -4.88
C GLY A 106 -0.28 -20.51 -3.87
N GLU A 107 0.77 -19.72 -3.65
CA GLU A 107 1.84 -20.04 -2.69
C GLU A 107 1.73 -19.19 -1.42
N ILE A 108 1.56 -19.85 -0.28
CA ILE A 108 1.53 -19.23 1.06
C ILE A 108 2.28 -20.12 2.07
N GLY A 109 2.47 -19.61 3.29
CA GLY A 109 3.13 -20.34 4.37
C GLY A 109 4.52 -19.83 4.72
N ILE A 110 5.07 -20.36 5.81
CA ILE A 110 6.35 -19.94 6.42
C ILE A 110 7.51 -20.02 5.43
N GLY A 111 7.60 -21.12 4.67
CA GLY A 111 8.69 -21.33 3.71
C GLY A 111 8.70 -20.29 2.59
N VAL A 112 7.52 -20.04 2.00
CA VAL A 112 7.32 -19.04 0.93
C VAL A 112 7.62 -17.65 1.47
N ALA A 113 7.16 -17.32 2.68
CA ALA A 113 7.41 -16.03 3.29
C ALA A 113 8.91 -15.76 3.54
N GLY A 114 9.66 -16.78 3.98
CA GLY A 114 11.12 -16.67 4.12
C GLY A 114 11.84 -16.46 2.78
N TYR A 115 11.39 -17.14 1.73
CA TYR A 115 11.85 -16.92 0.35
C TYR A 115 11.58 -15.48 -0.10
N MET A 116 10.36 -14.99 0.09
CA MET A 116 9.98 -13.60 -0.23
C MET A 116 10.86 -12.57 0.47
N ALA A 117 11.13 -12.74 1.76
CA ALA A 117 12.01 -11.85 2.52
C ALA A 117 13.45 -11.84 1.96
N SER A 118 13.95 -13.00 1.55
CA SER A 118 15.31 -13.17 1.02
C SER A 118 15.46 -12.53 -0.36
N GLU A 119 14.47 -12.73 -1.25
CA GLU A 119 14.46 -12.11 -2.57
C GLU A 119 14.29 -10.59 -2.50
N VAL A 120 13.46 -10.08 -1.59
CA VAL A 120 13.35 -8.63 -1.36
C VAL A 120 14.68 -8.01 -0.95
N GLN A 121 15.41 -8.63 -0.02
CA GLN A 121 16.72 -8.11 0.39
C GLN A 121 17.74 -8.16 -0.75
N ARG A 122 17.65 -9.18 -1.62
CA ARG A 122 18.50 -9.32 -2.80
C ARG A 122 18.17 -8.27 -3.87
N ASP A 123 16.90 -8.02 -4.13
CA ASP A 123 16.42 -7.13 -5.19
C ASP A 123 16.45 -5.66 -4.77
N LEU A 124 16.22 -5.36 -3.50
CA LEU A 124 16.04 -4.00 -2.98
C LEU A 124 17.07 -3.73 -1.86
N PRO A 125 18.30 -3.30 -2.19
CA PRO A 125 19.43 -3.31 -1.26
C PRO A 125 19.28 -2.37 -0.06
N ASN A 126 18.43 -1.34 -0.15
CA ASN A 126 18.18 -0.39 0.91
C ASN A 126 16.93 -0.71 1.76
N VAL A 127 16.22 -1.79 1.45
CA VAL A 127 15.11 -2.27 2.28
C VAL A 127 15.65 -2.92 3.54
N LYS A 128 15.34 -2.31 4.69
CA LYS A 128 15.76 -2.80 6.02
C LYS A 128 14.58 -3.17 6.92
N THR A 129 13.37 -2.85 6.50
CA THR A 129 12.14 -3.06 7.26
C THR A 129 11.07 -3.65 6.36
N GLY A 130 10.35 -4.64 6.87
CA GLY A 130 9.16 -5.19 6.23
C GLY A 130 7.89 -4.92 7.03
N LEU A 131 6.77 -4.82 6.32
CA LEU A 131 5.42 -4.87 6.89
C LEU A 131 4.73 -6.11 6.33
N LEU A 132 4.43 -7.09 7.17
CA LEU A 132 3.63 -8.24 6.80
C LEU A 132 2.18 -7.95 7.20
N VAL A 133 1.36 -7.71 6.18
CA VAL A 133 0.02 -7.17 6.34
C VAL A 133 -0.97 -8.04 5.61
N GLY A 134 -1.93 -8.56 6.37
CA GLY A 134 -2.94 -9.45 5.83
C GLY A 134 -3.98 -9.81 6.87
N VAL A 135 -4.69 -10.90 6.61
CA VAL A 135 -5.72 -11.43 7.50
C VAL A 135 -5.14 -12.46 8.46
N GLY A 136 -5.85 -12.69 9.56
CA GLY A 136 -5.57 -13.76 10.50
C GLY A 136 -6.82 -14.16 11.26
N ALA A 137 -6.75 -15.27 11.97
CA ALA A 137 -7.80 -15.73 12.86
C ALA A 137 -7.61 -15.12 14.25
N GLY A 138 -8.68 -14.60 14.83
CA GLY A 138 -8.68 -14.07 16.19
C GLY A 138 -8.92 -15.17 17.23
N ILE A 139 -8.44 -14.95 18.44
CA ILE A 139 -8.70 -15.80 19.61
C ILE A 139 -9.45 -14.97 20.66
N PRO A 140 -10.78 -15.07 20.73
CA PRO A 140 -11.58 -14.32 21.69
C PRO A 140 -11.47 -14.97 23.08
N ARG A 141 -11.40 -14.15 24.13
CA ARG A 141 -11.30 -14.61 25.53
C ARG A 141 -11.95 -13.63 26.49
N TYR A 142 -12.39 -14.11 27.65
CA TYR A 142 -12.98 -13.24 28.68
C TYR A 142 -12.02 -12.09 29.04
N GLY A 143 -12.55 -10.87 29.09
CA GLY A 143 -11.78 -9.65 29.35
C GLY A 143 -11.00 -9.12 28.14
N HIS A 144 -11.08 -9.77 26.98
CA HIS A 144 -10.44 -9.31 25.74
C HIS A 144 -11.39 -9.51 24.54
N ASP A 145 -12.27 -8.54 24.36
CA ASP A 145 -13.27 -8.48 23.28
C ASP A 145 -12.62 -8.18 21.92
N LEU A 146 -12.01 -9.21 21.33
CA LEU A 146 -11.52 -9.21 19.97
C LEU A 146 -12.68 -9.56 19.03
N ARG A 147 -12.91 -8.77 17.97
CA ARG A 147 -13.99 -8.93 16.98
C ARG A 147 -13.48 -9.03 15.54
N LEU A 148 -14.33 -9.50 14.63
CA LEU A 148 -14.01 -9.49 13.20
C LEU A 148 -13.83 -8.04 12.72
N GLY A 149 -12.83 -7.81 11.88
CA GLY A 149 -12.40 -6.49 11.42
C GLY A 149 -11.44 -5.76 12.37
N ASP A 150 -11.31 -6.17 13.64
CA ASP A 150 -10.25 -5.66 14.52
C ASP A 150 -8.87 -6.00 13.97
N VAL A 151 -7.86 -5.27 14.45
CA VAL A 151 -6.49 -5.44 14.01
C VAL A 151 -5.62 -5.87 15.18
N VAL A 152 -4.88 -6.96 15.00
CA VAL A 152 -3.86 -7.44 15.92
C VAL A 152 -2.48 -7.06 15.40
N ILE A 153 -1.68 -6.41 16.23
CA ILE A 153 -0.28 -6.07 15.94
C ILE A 153 0.63 -6.89 16.86
N ALA A 154 1.46 -7.74 16.24
CA ALA A 154 2.38 -8.61 16.98
C ALA A 154 3.32 -7.78 17.85
N THR A 155 3.30 -8.02 19.16
CA THR A 155 4.11 -7.26 20.13
C THR A 155 4.87 -8.21 21.04
N PRO A 156 6.17 -8.01 21.24
CA PRO A 156 6.92 -8.77 22.24
C PRO A 156 6.29 -8.67 23.62
N THR A 157 6.28 -9.79 24.32
CA THR A 157 5.91 -9.89 25.74
C THR A 157 7.11 -10.44 26.51
N GLU A 158 7.01 -10.60 27.84
CA GLU A 158 8.14 -11.05 28.67
C GLU A 158 8.82 -12.33 28.15
N ASN A 159 8.05 -13.26 27.57
CA ASN A 159 8.53 -14.59 27.18
C ASN A 159 8.40 -14.90 25.68
N ASN A 160 8.04 -13.93 24.83
CA ASN A 160 8.01 -14.14 23.37
C ASN A 160 8.30 -12.84 22.59
N SER A 161 8.78 -13.00 21.37
CA SER A 161 9.13 -11.92 20.45
C SER A 161 7.93 -11.25 19.77
N GLY A 162 6.71 -11.64 20.14
CA GLY A 162 5.45 -11.20 19.54
C GLY A 162 4.91 -12.16 18.47
N VAL A 163 5.77 -13.01 17.90
CA VAL A 163 5.38 -14.10 17.01
C VAL A 163 6.02 -15.40 17.47
N LEU A 164 5.26 -16.49 17.43
CA LEU A 164 5.77 -17.82 17.73
C LEU A 164 5.38 -18.80 16.61
N GLY A 165 6.39 -19.46 16.03
CA GLY A 165 6.20 -20.59 15.12
C GLY A 165 5.71 -21.83 15.87
N TYR A 166 4.40 -21.99 16.06
CA TYR A 166 3.84 -23.02 16.95
C TYR A 166 4.00 -24.45 16.41
N ASP A 167 4.17 -24.62 15.10
CA ASP A 167 4.45 -25.90 14.46
C ASP A 167 5.96 -26.12 14.20
N MET A 168 6.82 -25.18 14.61
CA MET A 168 8.28 -25.27 14.50
C MET A 168 8.87 -26.00 15.73
N VAL A 169 8.42 -27.24 15.92
CA VAL A 169 8.62 -28.00 17.15
C VAL A 169 9.49 -29.23 16.96
N LYS A 170 10.06 -29.69 18.07
CA LYS A 170 10.61 -31.03 18.25
C LYS A 170 9.60 -31.84 19.06
N VAL A 171 9.11 -32.94 18.48
CA VAL A 171 8.27 -33.91 19.20
C VAL A 171 9.19 -34.88 19.92
N GLU A 172 9.12 -34.89 21.25
CA GLU A 172 9.77 -35.86 22.13
C GLU A 172 8.71 -36.87 22.65
N PRO A 173 9.11 -38.04 23.20
CA PRO A 173 8.17 -39.08 23.60
C PRO A 173 7.04 -38.63 24.54
N GLU A 174 7.29 -37.61 25.38
CA GLU A 174 6.34 -37.13 26.39
C GLU A 174 5.97 -35.65 26.25
N LYS A 175 6.59 -34.91 25.32
CA LYS A 175 6.39 -33.47 25.19
C LYS A 175 6.69 -32.94 23.79
N ILE A 176 6.03 -31.84 23.45
CA ILE A 176 6.35 -31.03 22.28
C ILE A 176 7.16 -29.82 22.77
N VAL A 177 8.29 -29.54 22.13
CA VAL A 177 9.19 -28.44 22.51
C VAL A 177 9.44 -27.54 21.30
N LEU A 178 9.25 -26.23 21.46
CA LEU A 178 9.63 -25.25 20.43
C LEU A 178 11.13 -25.32 20.13
N LYS A 179 11.51 -25.42 18.86
CA LYS A 179 12.91 -25.59 18.43
C LYS A 179 13.52 -24.34 17.81
N GLN A 180 12.69 -23.44 17.29
CA GLN A 180 13.13 -22.22 16.64
C GLN A 180 12.43 -21.02 17.25
N TRP A 181 13.16 -19.91 17.33
CA TRP A 181 12.68 -18.65 17.87
C TRP A 181 12.75 -17.57 16.79
N GLN A 182 11.70 -16.77 16.73
CA GLN A 182 11.65 -15.59 15.87
C GLN A 182 12.27 -14.41 16.60
N ASN A 183 13.03 -13.59 15.88
CA ASN A 183 13.47 -12.29 16.37
C ASN A 183 12.26 -11.40 16.66
N ALA A 184 12.36 -10.56 17.68
CA ALA A 184 11.42 -9.47 17.84
C ALA A 184 11.58 -8.47 16.68
N PRO A 185 10.52 -7.72 16.31
CA PRO A 185 10.70 -6.56 15.46
C PRO A 185 11.79 -5.64 16.04
N ASP A 186 12.54 -4.97 15.18
CA ASP A 186 13.67 -4.17 15.63
C ASP A 186 13.25 -3.03 16.56
N ARG A 187 14.23 -2.38 17.18
CA ARG A 187 13.98 -1.28 18.12
C ARG A 187 13.23 -0.10 17.50
N HIS A 188 13.40 0.14 16.20
CA HIS A 188 12.77 1.26 15.50
C HIS A 188 11.29 0.98 15.27
N ILE A 189 10.94 -0.22 14.79
CA ILE A 189 9.57 -0.71 14.68
C ILE A 189 8.87 -0.67 16.04
N ARG A 190 9.50 -1.19 17.09
CA ARG A 190 8.90 -1.20 18.43
C ARG A 190 8.70 0.21 19.00
N SER A 191 9.62 1.13 18.72
CA SER A 191 9.45 2.55 19.07
C SER A 191 8.25 3.16 18.34
N ALA A 192 8.10 2.90 17.04
CA ALA A 192 6.96 3.35 16.25
C ALA A 192 5.63 2.75 16.73
N MET A 193 5.62 1.50 17.20
CA MET A 193 4.44 0.88 17.81
C MET A 193 4.02 1.59 19.11
N THR A 194 4.98 2.03 19.93
CA THR A 194 4.69 2.84 21.12
C THR A 194 4.09 4.19 20.72
N ASN A 195 4.64 4.85 19.69
CA ASN A 195 4.08 6.09 19.15
C ASN A 195 2.65 5.89 18.61
N PHE A 196 2.43 4.83 17.84
CA PHE A 196 1.12 4.45 17.30
C PHE A 196 0.07 4.32 18.40
N ARG A 197 0.43 3.68 19.53
CA ARG A 197 -0.44 3.52 20.71
C ARG A 197 -0.70 4.82 21.47
N ALA A 198 0.32 5.66 21.59
CA ALA A 198 0.26 6.90 22.36
C ALA A 198 -0.47 8.02 21.61
N SER A 199 -0.43 8.01 20.28
CA SER A 199 -0.99 9.07 19.45
C SER A 199 -2.51 9.06 19.47
N GLN A 200 -3.10 10.14 19.97
CA GLN A 200 -4.56 10.37 19.93
C GLN A 200 -5.09 10.59 18.51
N GLU A 201 -4.21 10.85 17.54
CA GLU A 201 -4.58 11.05 16.13
C GLU A 201 -4.69 9.75 15.34
N THR A 202 -4.07 8.67 15.81
CA THR A 202 -4.07 7.35 15.15
C THR A 202 -5.49 6.88 14.80
N PRO A 203 -6.49 6.91 15.71
CA PRO A 203 -7.85 6.49 15.35
C PRO A 203 -8.46 7.31 14.21
N THR A 204 -8.22 8.63 14.18
CA THR A 204 -8.80 9.50 13.15
C THR A 204 -8.17 9.23 11.78
N ARG A 205 -6.84 9.12 11.70
CA ARG A 205 -6.15 8.83 10.44
C ARG A 205 -6.39 7.40 9.96
N PHE A 206 -6.45 6.44 10.87
CA PHE A 206 -6.87 5.07 10.57
C PHE A 206 -8.23 5.07 9.87
N LYS A 207 -9.23 5.78 10.43
CA LYS A 207 -10.54 5.92 9.81
C LYS A 207 -10.42 6.51 8.41
N LEU A 208 -9.68 7.61 8.22
CA LEU A 208 -9.49 8.22 6.89
C LEU A 208 -8.90 7.24 5.87
N ASN A 209 -7.88 6.46 6.25
CA ASN A 209 -7.33 5.42 5.37
C ASN A 209 -8.35 4.33 5.07
N LEU A 210 -9.14 3.90 6.05
CA LEU A 210 -10.20 2.91 5.86
C LEU A 210 -11.30 3.43 4.91
N GLN A 211 -11.53 4.74 4.86
CA GLN A 211 -12.49 5.33 3.91
C GLN A 211 -12.10 5.19 2.45
N ARG A 212 -10.82 4.91 2.14
CA ARG A 212 -10.37 4.61 0.76
C ARG A 212 -11.05 3.37 0.17
N PHE A 213 -11.68 2.56 1.02
CA PHE A 213 -12.45 1.38 0.66
C PHE A 213 -13.96 1.62 0.58
N LYS A 214 -14.47 2.86 0.71
CA LYS A 214 -15.92 3.15 0.65
C LYS A 214 -16.58 2.73 -0.67
N GLY A 215 -15.82 2.67 -1.76
CA GLY A 215 -16.30 2.21 -3.07
C GLY A 215 -16.30 0.68 -3.23
N THR A 216 -15.72 -0.07 -2.29
CA THR A 216 -15.69 -1.54 -2.31
C THR A 216 -16.75 -2.08 -1.36
N SER A 217 -17.70 -2.85 -1.88
CA SER A 217 -18.68 -3.55 -1.05
C SER A 217 -18.00 -4.75 -0.39
N PHE A 218 -17.77 -4.66 0.92
CA PHE A 218 -17.40 -5.82 1.73
C PHE A 218 -18.65 -6.31 2.45
N PRO A 219 -19.11 -7.54 2.20
CA PRO A 219 -20.15 -8.12 3.03
C PRO A 219 -19.63 -8.23 4.47
N GLN A 220 -20.39 -7.68 5.43
CA GLN A 220 -20.09 -7.77 6.85
C GLN A 220 -21.28 -8.44 7.53
N GLN A 221 -21.01 -9.50 8.31
CA GLN A 221 -22.03 -10.18 9.09
C GLN A 221 -21.61 -10.19 10.55
N PHE A 222 -22.35 -9.44 11.38
CA PHE A 222 -22.12 -9.29 12.82
C PHE A 222 -22.81 -10.40 13.60
N VAL A 223 -22.40 -11.65 13.37
CA VAL A 223 -22.91 -12.81 14.10
C VAL A 223 -21.76 -13.40 14.91
N ALA A 224 -21.99 -13.55 16.23
CA ALA A 224 -21.05 -14.26 17.08
C ALA A 224 -20.91 -15.71 16.60
N PRO A 225 -19.69 -16.25 16.44
CA PRO A 225 -19.52 -17.65 16.10
C PRO A 225 -20.09 -18.56 17.20
N ALA A 226 -20.52 -19.77 16.81
CA ALA A 226 -20.86 -20.79 17.79
C ALA A 226 -19.64 -21.06 18.69
N ASN A 227 -19.87 -21.13 20.00
CA ASN A 227 -18.87 -21.38 21.05
C ASN A 227 -17.95 -20.20 21.43
N VAL A 228 -18.23 -18.97 21.01
CA VAL A 228 -17.59 -17.77 21.60
C VAL A 228 -18.56 -17.10 22.57
N LEU A 229 -18.29 -17.30 23.87
CA LEU A 229 -19.16 -16.88 24.97
C LEU A 229 -18.81 -15.49 25.55
N CYS A 230 -17.84 -14.79 24.96
CA CYS A 230 -17.28 -13.56 25.54
C CYS A 230 -17.06 -12.45 24.50
N GLY A 231 -17.65 -11.28 24.73
CA GLY A 231 -17.61 -10.12 23.82
C GLY A 231 -19.01 -9.64 23.42
N SER A 232 -19.20 -8.34 23.18
CA SER A 232 -20.51 -7.77 22.78
C SER A 232 -20.70 -7.81 21.25
N PHE A 233 -20.57 -8.98 20.63
CA PHE A 233 -20.55 -9.16 19.16
C PHE A 233 -21.83 -8.71 18.42
N GLY A 234 -22.92 -8.47 19.14
CA GLY A 234 -24.17 -7.94 18.58
C GLY A 234 -24.17 -6.43 18.36
N GLU A 235 -23.16 -5.71 18.85
CA GLU A 235 -23.07 -4.25 18.72
C GLU A 235 -22.08 -3.87 17.62
N GLN A 236 -22.53 -3.01 16.70
CA GLN A 236 -21.64 -2.41 15.71
C GLN A 236 -20.68 -1.45 16.40
N ARG A 237 -19.38 -1.66 16.20
CA ARG A 237 -18.33 -0.73 16.63
C ARG A 237 -17.25 -0.58 15.57
N GLU A 238 -16.48 0.50 15.69
CA GLU A 238 -15.28 0.69 14.90
C GLU A 238 -14.22 -0.36 15.26
N PRO A 239 -13.36 -0.76 14.30
CA PRO A 239 -12.24 -1.64 14.57
C PRO A 239 -11.32 -1.10 15.67
N LEU A 240 -10.85 -1.98 16.53
CA LEU A 240 -9.90 -1.70 17.59
C LEU A 240 -8.54 -2.34 17.30
N PHE A 241 -7.50 -1.80 17.95
CA PHE A 241 -6.14 -2.32 17.89
C PHE A 241 -5.87 -3.17 19.13
N HIS A 242 -5.41 -4.39 18.89
CA HIS A 242 -4.99 -5.32 19.92
C HIS A 242 -3.51 -5.63 19.76
N TYR A 243 -2.85 -5.88 20.88
CA TYR A 243 -1.41 -6.05 20.93
C TYR A 243 -1.06 -7.30 21.73
N GLY A 244 -0.31 -8.20 21.12
CA GLY A 244 0.06 -9.45 21.79
C GLY A 244 0.73 -10.43 20.86
N CYS A 245 0.82 -11.67 21.32
CA CYS A 245 1.44 -12.76 20.58
C CYS A 245 0.52 -13.27 19.46
N ILE A 246 1.10 -13.43 18.27
CA ILE A 246 0.48 -14.07 17.12
C ILE A 246 1.19 -15.41 16.87
N LEU A 247 0.42 -16.49 16.71
CA LEU A 247 0.96 -17.79 16.32
C LEU A 247 1.09 -17.89 14.80
N SER A 248 2.21 -18.43 14.34
CA SER A 248 2.52 -18.62 12.94
C SER A 248 2.72 -20.10 12.64
N GLY A 249 2.09 -20.63 11.59
CA GLY A 249 2.25 -22.03 11.19
C GLY A 249 1.74 -22.31 9.78
N ASN A 250 2.00 -23.49 9.23
CA ASN A 250 1.62 -23.81 7.84
C ASN A 250 0.20 -24.38 7.70
N SER A 251 -0.51 -24.57 8.81
CA SER A 251 -1.84 -25.18 8.81
C SER A 251 -2.94 -24.16 9.10
N VAL A 252 -4.01 -24.21 8.31
CA VAL A 252 -5.25 -23.49 8.61
C VAL A 252 -5.96 -24.20 9.76
N ILE A 253 -6.19 -23.50 10.87
CA ILE A 253 -6.90 -24.04 12.02
C ILE A 253 -8.41 -23.83 11.84
N LYS A 254 -9.18 -24.93 11.90
CA LYS A 254 -10.66 -24.94 11.89
C LYS A 254 -11.22 -25.72 13.08
N SER A 255 -10.55 -25.64 14.24
CA SER A 255 -10.91 -26.35 15.47
C SER A 255 -10.81 -25.39 16.65
N ALA A 256 -11.95 -25.10 17.27
CA ALA A 256 -12.02 -24.23 18.44
C ALA A 256 -11.22 -24.83 19.62
N ASP A 257 -11.30 -26.14 19.82
CA ASP A 257 -10.59 -26.84 20.90
C ASP A 257 -9.07 -26.71 20.75
N LEU A 258 -8.55 -26.96 19.53
CA LEU A 258 -7.12 -26.83 19.25
C LEU A 258 -6.68 -25.36 19.36
N ARG A 259 -7.47 -24.42 18.83
CA ARG A 259 -7.22 -22.98 18.98
C ARG A 259 -7.10 -22.59 20.45
N ASP A 260 -8.03 -23.03 21.30
CA ASP A 260 -8.09 -22.67 22.71
C ASP A 260 -6.99 -23.37 23.54
N GLU A 261 -6.55 -24.55 23.11
CA GLU A 261 -5.34 -25.19 23.63
C GLU A 261 -4.09 -24.38 23.34
N LEU A 262 -3.84 -24.05 22.07
CA LEU A 262 -2.71 -23.21 21.64
C LEU A 262 -2.75 -21.83 22.32
N ALA A 263 -3.93 -21.24 22.46
CA ALA A 263 -4.12 -19.96 23.15
C ALA A 263 -3.68 -20.03 24.61
N ARG A 264 -4.01 -21.10 25.33
CA ARG A 264 -3.61 -21.30 26.73
C ARG A 264 -2.11 -21.56 26.86
N GLU A 265 -1.55 -22.38 25.98
CA GLU A 265 -0.14 -22.74 26.01
C GLU A 265 0.76 -21.52 25.72
N TYR A 266 0.45 -20.77 24.66
CA TYR A 266 1.31 -19.70 24.17
C TYR A 266 0.86 -18.29 24.57
N LYS A 267 -0.28 -18.17 25.26
CA LYS A 267 -0.92 -16.89 25.63
C LYS A 267 -1.21 -15.99 24.41
N ALA A 268 -1.39 -16.60 23.23
CA ALA A 268 -1.60 -15.91 21.97
C ALA A 268 -3.01 -15.32 21.84
N ILE A 269 -3.17 -14.37 20.93
CA ILE A 269 -4.44 -13.71 20.62
C ILE A 269 -4.87 -13.81 19.15
N ALA A 270 -3.97 -14.26 18.28
CA ALA A 270 -4.26 -14.47 16.86
C ALA A 270 -3.38 -15.58 16.27
N ILE A 271 -3.79 -16.08 15.10
CA ILE A 271 -3.11 -17.13 14.34
C ILE A 271 -3.06 -16.72 12.86
N GLU A 272 -1.89 -16.87 12.24
CA GLU A 272 -1.61 -16.61 10.81
C GLU A 272 -0.57 -17.62 10.28
N MET A 273 -0.11 -17.45 9.04
CA MET A 273 0.62 -18.52 8.34
C MET A 273 2.01 -18.16 7.79
N GLU A 274 2.51 -16.93 7.96
CA GLU A 274 3.72 -16.47 7.25
C GLU A 274 4.85 -15.95 8.15
N ALA A 275 4.50 -15.22 9.21
CA ALA A 275 5.45 -14.36 9.92
C ALA A 275 6.71 -15.08 10.42
N ALA A 276 6.57 -16.31 10.92
CA ALA A 276 7.69 -17.06 11.49
C ALA A 276 8.83 -17.34 10.49
N GLY A 277 8.53 -17.36 9.19
CA GLY A 277 9.51 -17.58 8.14
C GLY A 277 10.32 -16.33 7.78
N MET A 278 9.80 -15.14 8.11
CA MET A 278 10.37 -13.87 7.66
C MET A 278 11.24 -13.19 8.70
N MET A 279 10.83 -13.23 9.97
CA MET A 279 11.36 -12.34 11.01
C MET A 279 12.85 -12.54 11.32
N ASN A 280 13.40 -13.70 10.99
CA ASN A 280 14.83 -13.99 11.14
C ASN A 280 15.67 -13.56 9.94
N THR A 281 15.04 -13.28 8.80
CA THR A 281 15.68 -12.83 7.56
C THR A 281 15.59 -11.30 7.44
N LEU A 282 14.38 -10.75 7.63
CA LEU A 282 14.10 -9.32 7.55
C LEU A 282 13.36 -8.88 8.83
N PRO A 283 13.72 -7.73 9.44
CA PRO A 283 12.91 -7.15 10.51
C PRO A 283 11.53 -6.78 9.99
N VAL A 284 10.49 -7.44 10.50
CA VAL A 284 9.11 -7.30 10.01
C VAL A 284 8.16 -6.89 11.14
N ALA A 285 7.32 -5.89 10.90
CA ALA A 285 6.12 -5.65 11.69
C ALA A 285 4.98 -6.53 11.17
N VAL A 286 4.29 -7.25 12.04
CA VAL A 286 3.21 -8.17 11.66
C VAL A 286 1.87 -7.58 12.10
N ILE A 287 1.01 -7.30 11.12
CA ILE A 287 -0.29 -6.64 11.30
C ILE A 287 -1.37 -7.53 10.67
N ARG A 288 -2.29 -8.04 11.49
CA ARG A 288 -3.35 -8.96 11.06
C ARG A 288 -4.72 -8.40 11.34
N GLY A 289 -5.51 -8.22 10.30
CA GLY A 289 -6.94 -7.95 10.43
C GLY A 289 -7.67 -9.26 10.69
N ILE A 290 -8.60 -9.27 11.66
CA ILE A 290 -9.27 -10.50 12.07
C ILE A 290 -10.41 -10.84 11.10
N SER A 291 -10.28 -11.94 10.37
CA SER A 291 -11.26 -12.41 9.37
C SER A 291 -12.13 -13.56 9.86
N ASP A 292 -11.65 -14.34 10.84
CA ASP A 292 -12.38 -15.49 11.38
C ASP A 292 -11.88 -15.83 12.79
N TRP A 293 -12.40 -16.92 13.34
CA TRP A 293 -12.16 -17.36 14.72
C TRP A 293 -11.44 -18.70 14.82
N ALA A 294 -10.82 -19.20 13.74
CA ALA A 294 -10.15 -20.51 13.71
C ALA A 294 -11.04 -21.68 14.20
N ASN A 295 -12.36 -21.60 13.97
CA ASN A 295 -13.33 -22.64 14.31
C ASN A 295 -13.91 -23.29 13.04
N ALA A 296 -14.83 -24.23 13.21
CA ALA A 296 -15.45 -24.96 12.11
C ALA A 296 -16.25 -24.05 11.15
N ASP A 297 -16.77 -22.93 11.65
CA ASP A 297 -17.60 -21.97 10.88
C ASP A 297 -16.77 -20.98 10.04
N LYS A 298 -15.43 -21.14 10.01
CA LYS A 298 -14.53 -20.31 9.21
C LYS A 298 -15.00 -20.22 7.76
N ASN A 299 -15.20 -18.98 7.29
CA ASN A 299 -15.51 -18.63 5.92
C ASN A 299 -14.72 -17.38 5.49
N ASP A 300 -14.87 -16.98 4.23
CA ASP A 300 -14.05 -15.93 3.62
C ASP A 300 -14.76 -14.57 3.52
N VAL A 301 -15.98 -14.43 4.08
CA VAL A 301 -16.83 -13.23 3.98
C VAL A 301 -16.11 -11.97 4.47
N TRP A 302 -15.39 -12.09 5.60
CA TRP A 302 -14.74 -10.96 6.26
C TRP A 302 -13.33 -10.65 5.75
N GLN A 303 -12.76 -11.48 4.88
CA GLN A 303 -11.35 -11.34 4.45
C GLN A 303 -11.07 -9.98 3.81
N GLY A 304 -11.97 -9.50 2.95
CA GLY A 304 -11.81 -8.19 2.30
C GLY A 304 -11.78 -7.02 3.28
N TYR A 305 -12.72 -6.99 4.23
CA TYR A 305 -12.78 -5.92 5.23
C TYR A 305 -11.62 -6.01 6.24
N ALA A 306 -11.29 -7.22 6.70
CA ALA A 306 -10.15 -7.46 7.58
C ALA A 306 -8.82 -7.05 6.92
N ALA A 307 -8.62 -7.36 5.65
CA ALA A 307 -7.46 -6.90 4.89
C ALA A 307 -7.41 -5.36 4.80
N ALA A 308 -8.56 -4.71 4.58
CA ALA A 308 -8.65 -3.25 4.54
C ALA A 308 -8.30 -2.60 5.89
N THR A 309 -8.79 -3.14 7.01
CA THR A 309 -8.45 -2.62 8.34
C THR A 309 -6.98 -2.87 8.68
N ALA A 310 -6.42 -4.03 8.34
CA ALA A 310 -4.99 -4.32 8.48
C ALA A 310 -4.13 -3.33 7.69
N ALA A 311 -4.48 -3.08 6.42
CA ALA A 311 -3.75 -2.15 5.55
C ALA A 311 -3.82 -0.71 6.06
N ALA A 312 -5.01 -0.25 6.49
CA ALA A 312 -5.17 1.07 7.07
C ALA A 312 -4.32 1.26 8.34
N ALA A 313 -4.27 0.23 9.21
CA ALA A 313 -3.45 0.25 10.41
C ALA A 313 -1.94 0.22 10.09
N ALA A 314 -1.53 -0.60 9.13
CA ALA A 314 -0.13 -0.70 8.70
C ALA A 314 0.39 0.61 8.09
N LYS A 315 -0.44 1.32 7.32
CA LYS A 315 -0.09 2.66 6.84
C LYS A 315 0.12 3.66 7.98
N GLU A 316 -0.71 3.62 9.01
CA GLU A 316 -0.56 4.48 10.18
C GLU A 316 0.68 4.13 11.02
N LEU A 317 1.01 2.84 11.13
CA LEU A 317 2.27 2.41 11.75
C LEU A 317 3.48 2.91 10.93
N LEU A 318 3.40 2.87 9.60
CA LEU A 318 4.43 3.41 8.72
C LEU A 318 4.60 4.92 8.90
N ALA A 319 3.50 5.66 9.08
CA ALA A 319 3.56 7.09 9.36
C ALA A 319 4.24 7.42 10.70
N CYS A 320 4.16 6.50 11.67
CA CYS A 320 4.91 6.59 12.92
C CYS A 320 6.39 6.25 12.75
N LEU A 321 6.73 5.34 11.83
CA LEU A 321 8.10 4.95 11.50
C LEU A 321 8.89 6.06 10.80
N ASP A 322 8.25 6.82 9.90
CA ASP A 322 8.91 7.86 9.12
C ASP A 322 8.66 9.29 9.65
N GLY A 323 7.95 9.39 10.78
CA GLY A 323 7.60 10.64 11.43
C GLY A 323 6.61 11.51 10.66
N SER A 324 6.01 11.02 9.58
CA SER A 324 4.98 11.77 8.83
C SER A 324 3.70 11.96 9.63
N ASN A 325 3.50 11.19 10.70
CA ASN A 325 2.43 11.41 11.68
C ASN A 325 2.52 12.73 12.44
N SER A 326 3.70 13.36 12.51
CA SER A 326 3.93 14.64 13.20
C SER A 326 3.66 15.86 12.32
N ILE A 327 3.41 15.66 11.02
CA ILE A 327 2.98 16.72 10.12
C ILE A 327 1.55 17.06 10.50
N SER A 328 1.43 18.00 11.43
CA SER A 328 0.19 18.40 12.05
C SER A 328 -0.84 18.79 11.01
N TYR A 329 -2.09 18.53 11.37
CA TYR A 329 -3.40 18.91 10.84
C TYR A 329 -3.60 20.38 10.35
N GLY A 330 -2.55 21.11 9.97
CA GLY A 330 -2.63 22.41 9.30
C GLY A 330 -3.05 22.36 7.83
N THR A 331 -3.25 21.16 7.27
CA THR A 331 -3.82 20.97 5.92
C THR A 331 -5.07 20.10 5.98
N GLN A 332 -6.03 20.45 6.86
CA GLN A 332 -7.38 19.93 6.68
C GLN A 332 -7.91 20.33 5.29
N ILE A 333 -8.58 19.38 4.63
CA ILE A 333 -9.18 19.45 3.28
C ILE A 333 -8.19 19.24 2.12
N ARG A 334 -7.80 17.99 1.85
CA ARG A 334 -7.55 17.52 0.46
C ARG A 334 -8.08 16.10 0.21
N ASP A 335 -9.19 15.74 0.84
CA ASP A 335 -10.11 14.82 0.18
C ASP A 335 -10.96 15.64 -0.79
N GLN A 336 -10.36 15.94 -1.94
CA GLN A 336 -11.14 16.26 -3.12
C GLN A 336 -10.72 15.24 -4.17
N SER A 337 -11.70 14.67 -4.85
CA SER A 337 -11.54 14.11 -6.19
C SER A 337 -10.44 14.87 -6.94
N ARG A 338 -9.49 14.15 -7.58
CA ARG A 338 -8.44 14.73 -8.44
C ARG A 338 -8.93 16.02 -9.07
N MET A 339 -8.30 17.14 -8.72
CA MET A 339 -8.77 18.45 -9.15
C MET A 339 -8.83 18.47 -10.68
N ASN A 340 -10.04 18.59 -11.23
CA ASN A 340 -10.20 18.65 -12.67
C ASN A 340 -9.50 19.90 -13.23
N ARG A 341 -9.21 19.89 -14.54
CA ARG A 341 -8.44 20.94 -15.19
C ARG A 341 -9.04 22.33 -15.00
N GLU A 342 -10.37 22.44 -14.95
CA GLU A 342 -11.05 23.74 -14.81
C GLU A 342 -10.90 24.29 -13.39
N ASN A 343 -11.08 23.46 -12.37
CA ASN A 343 -10.90 23.86 -10.97
C ASN A 343 -9.44 24.27 -10.69
N LEU A 344 -8.47 23.56 -11.27
CA LEU A 344 -7.06 23.96 -11.19
C LEU A 344 -6.83 25.32 -11.87
N ARG A 345 -7.48 25.56 -13.00
CA ARG A 345 -7.39 26.84 -13.72
C ARG A 345 -7.92 27.99 -12.89
N VAL A 346 -9.06 27.80 -12.21
CA VAL A 346 -9.63 28.79 -11.28
C VAL A 346 -8.66 29.10 -10.14
N LEU A 347 -8.07 28.07 -9.51
CA LEU A 347 -7.10 28.24 -8.43
C LEU A 347 -5.86 29.02 -8.88
N LEU A 348 -5.26 28.65 -10.02
CA LEU A 348 -4.08 29.31 -10.55
C LEU A 348 -4.38 30.75 -10.99
N THR A 349 -5.60 31.02 -11.47
CA THR A 349 -6.07 32.38 -11.78
C THR A 349 -6.13 33.25 -10.51
N SER A 350 -6.64 32.71 -9.39
CA SER A 350 -6.62 33.41 -8.09
C SER A 350 -5.18 33.74 -7.66
N LYS A 351 -4.28 32.76 -7.75
CA LYS A 351 -2.85 32.97 -7.40
C LYS A 351 -2.16 34.00 -8.28
N ALA A 352 -2.48 34.02 -9.58
CA ALA A 352 -1.95 35.03 -10.49
C ALA A 352 -2.45 36.44 -10.14
N ALA A 353 -3.71 36.58 -9.72
CA ALA A 353 -4.27 37.85 -9.26
C ALA A 353 -3.60 38.32 -7.94
N GLU A 354 -3.36 37.39 -7.01
CA GLU A 354 -2.65 37.67 -5.74
C GLU A 354 -1.18 38.08 -5.95
N TYR A 355 -0.50 37.54 -6.97
CA TYR A 355 0.88 37.88 -7.28
C TYR A 355 1.05 39.34 -7.77
N GLY A 356 -0.02 39.96 -8.28
CA GLY A 356 -0.09 41.41 -8.50
C GLY A 356 0.66 41.95 -9.73
N GLN A 357 1.07 41.10 -10.69
CA GLN A 357 1.64 41.56 -11.97
C GLN A 357 0.64 41.42 -13.13
N PRO A 358 0.36 42.50 -13.87
CA PRO A 358 -0.47 42.43 -15.08
C PRO A 358 0.24 41.64 -16.20
N ASN A 359 -0.53 40.89 -16.99
CA ASN A 359 -0.10 40.15 -18.19
C ASN A 359 0.80 38.91 -18.00
N MET A 360 0.65 38.17 -16.89
CA MET A 360 1.34 36.87 -16.74
C MET A 360 0.73 35.77 -17.62
N ASP A 361 1.55 35.18 -18.51
CA ASP A 361 1.16 34.03 -19.34
C ASP A 361 1.44 32.69 -18.64
N TRP A 362 0.98 32.54 -17.40
CA TRP A 362 1.19 31.31 -16.62
C TRP A 362 0.57 30.06 -17.27
N GLN A 363 -0.34 30.24 -18.24
CA GLN A 363 -0.98 29.14 -18.96
C GLN A 363 -0.07 28.47 -19.98
N ASN A 364 0.95 29.18 -20.49
CA ASN A 364 1.88 28.65 -21.49
C ASN A 364 3.36 28.79 -21.07
N SER A 365 3.65 29.65 -20.10
CA SER A 365 4.99 29.95 -19.60
C SER A 365 5.25 29.21 -18.29
N VAL A 366 6.19 28.24 -18.31
CA VAL A 366 6.69 27.59 -17.09
C VAL A 366 7.28 28.58 -16.09
N VAL A 367 7.87 29.67 -16.59
CA VAL A 367 8.49 30.70 -15.74
C VAL A 367 7.42 31.41 -14.94
N ASP A 368 6.34 31.84 -15.59
CA ASP A 368 5.28 32.58 -14.91
C ASP A 368 4.41 31.65 -14.06
N LEU A 369 4.23 30.39 -14.48
CA LEU A 369 3.62 29.35 -13.62
C LEU A 369 4.40 29.17 -12.31
N LEU A 370 5.73 29.07 -12.36
CA LEU A 370 6.55 28.93 -11.15
C LEU A 370 6.51 30.18 -10.28
N LYS A 371 6.48 31.39 -10.87
CA LYS A 371 6.34 32.64 -10.12
C LYS A 371 5.03 32.71 -9.33
N ILE A 372 3.89 32.42 -9.96
CA ILE A 372 2.58 32.47 -9.26
C ILE A 372 2.45 31.39 -8.17
N LEU A 373 3.31 30.37 -8.19
CA LEU A 373 3.43 29.35 -7.14
C LEU A 373 4.46 29.72 -6.06
N ASN A 374 5.10 30.90 -6.16
CA ASN A 374 6.21 31.34 -5.31
C ASN A 374 7.41 30.38 -5.32
N LEU A 375 7.77 29.87 -6.50
CA LEU A 375 8.87 28.93 -6.71
C LEU A 375 10.01 29.52 -7.55
N ASP A 376 11.21 28.97 -7.39
CA ASP A 376 12.38 29.36 -8.19
C ASP A 376 12.14 29.04 -9.68
N SER A 377 12.06 30.10 -10.50
CA SER A 377 11.85 30.02 -11.95
C SER A 377 13.16 30.18 -12.76
N SER A 378 14.31 30.25 -12.08
CA SER A 378 15.61 30.43 -12.70
C SER A 378 15.92 29.34 -13.74
N PRO A 379 16.72 29.65 -14.78
CA PRO A 379 17.15 28.65 -15.76
C PRO A 379 17.84 27.44 -15.10
N GLY A 380 18.61 27.67 -14.03
CA GLY A 380 19.29 26.63 -13.27
C GLY A 380 18.31 25.69 -12.56
N ALA A 381 17.30 26.23 -11.88
CA ALA A 381 16.28 25.43 -11.20
C ALA A 381 15.44 24.61 -12.19
N ARG A 382 15.02 25.22 -13.31
CA ARG A 382 14.30 24.51 -14.37
C ARG A 382 15.13 23.39 -15.01
N LYS A 383 16.43 23.60 -15.20
CA LYS A 383 17.35 22.57 -15.71
C LYS A 383 17.47 21.40 -14.73
N ARG A 384 17.66 21.67 -13.43
CA ARG A 384 17.70 20.64 -12.38
C ARG A 384 16.39 19.88 -12.30
N LEU A 385 15.26 20.59 -12.33
CA LEU A 385 13.93 20.00 -12.31
C LEU A 385 13.73 19.09 -13.54
N ALA A 386 14.09 19.54 -14.74
CA ALA A 386 14.00 18.74 -15.95
C ALA A 386 14.89 17.49 -15.89
N GLN A 387 16.11 17.60 -15.32
CA GLN A 387 17.00 16.46 -15.11
C GLN A 387 16.44 15.47 -14.08
N ARG A 388 16.02 15.95 -12.91
CA ARG A 388 15.42 15.14 -11.83
C ARG A 388 14.13 14.47 -12.26
N TRP A 389 13.35 15.09 -13.14
CA TRP A 389 12.12 14.53 -13.70
C TRP A 389 12.33 13.84 -15.06
N ASN A 390 13.59 13.67 -15.49
CA ASN A 390 13.97 12.99 -16.73
C ASN A 390 13.23 13.50 -17.99
N ILE A 391 13.00 14.80 -18.10
CA ILE A 391 12.35 15.43 -19.25
C ILE A 391 13.37 15.59 -20.39
N LEU A 392 13.44 14.56 -21.24
CA LEU A 392 14.42 14.46 -22.34
C LEU A 392 14.02 15.23 -23.61
N VAL A 393 12.86 15.87 -23.64
CA VAL A 393 12.38 16.65 -24.80
C VAL A 393 13.20 17.94 -24.96
N GLY A 394 13.84 18.11 -26.12
CA GLY A 394 14.58 19.32 -26.51
C GLY A 394 15.94 19.49 -25.82
N GLU A 395 16.69 20.52 -26.23
CA GLU A 395 17.96 20.91 -25.60
C GLU A 395 17.73 21.65 -24.27
N ASN A 396 18.78 21.77 -23.46
CA ASN A 396 18.71 22.39 -22.13
C ASN A 396 18.28 23.87 -22.24
N GLY A 397 17.14 24.20 -21.61
CA GLY A 397 16.58 25.55 -21.66
C GLY A 397 15.75 25.87 -22.90
N SER A 398 15.61 24.93 -23.84
CA SER A 398 14.81 25.10 -25.07
C SER A 398 13.33 25.36 -24.77
N ALA A 399 12.64 26.00 -25.73
CA ALA A 399 11.19 26.23 -25.66
C ALA A 399 10.41 24.92 -25.49
N SER A 400 10.79 23.85 -26.20
CA SER A 400 10.16 22.53 -26.10
C SER A 400 10.30 21.91 -24.71
N ARG A 401 11.47 22.05 -24.06
CA ARG A 401 11.68 21.59 -22.68
C ARG A 401 10.84 22.40 -21.67
N ASN A 402 10.67 23.69 -21.90
CA ASN A 402 9.86 24.56 -21.05
C ASN A 402 8.36 24.23 -21.16
N VAL A 403 7.86 23.94 -22.37
CA VAL A 403 6.48 23.47 -22.58
C VAL A 403 6.25 22.12 -21.89
N ALA A 404 7.21 21.20 -22.00
CA ALA A 404 7.13 19.91 -21.31
C ALA A 404 7.11 20.07 -19.78
N LEU A 405 8.00 20.90 -19.22
CA LEU A 405 8.02 21.22 -17.79
C LEU A 405 6.70 21.83 -17.31
N HIS A 406 6.16 22.81 -18.05
CA HIS A 406 4.88 23.45 -17.73
C HIS A 406 3.76 22.42 -17.63
N ARG A 407 3.65 21.54 -18.64
CA ARG A 407 2.66 20.47 -18.66
C ARG A 407 2.81 19.54 -17.45
N THR A 408 4.02 19.05 -17.19
CA THR A 408 4.29 18.13 -16.08
C THR A 408 3.99 18.76 -14.71
N ILE A 409 4.34 20.04 -14.51
CA ILE A 409 4.00 20.77 -13.28
C ILE A 409 2.49 20.86 -13.13
N THR A 410 1.77 21.23 -14.18
CA THR A 410 0.30 21.37 -14.18
C THR A 410 -0.39 20.04 -13.87
N GLU A 411 0.07 18.92 -14.44
CA GLU A 411 -0.46 17.58 -14.19
C GLU A 411 -0.22 17.11 -12.75
N ARG A 412 0.98 17.37 -12.22
CA ARG A 412 1.31 17.04 -10.82
C ARG A 412 0.55 17.90 -9.83
N LEU A 413 0.35 19.19 -10.14
CA LEU A 413 -0.55 20.05 -9.36
C LEU A 413 -1.97 19.50 -9.39
N ALA A 414 -2.53 19.15 -10.55
CA ALA A 414 -3.88 18.57 -10.65
C ALA A 414 -4.02 17.29 -9.80
N THR A 415 -3.02 16.40 -9.89
CA THR A 415 -2.97 15.14 -9.13
C THR A 415 -2.82 15.37 -7.63
N ASN A 416 -2.22 16.49 -7.23
CA ASN A 416 -2.05 16.93 -5.85
C ASN A 416 -3.04 18.03 -5.44
N ASN A 417 -4.20 18.10 -6.11
CA ASN A 417 -5.31 19.03 -5.89
C ASN A 417 -4.94 20.53 -5.92
N GLY A 418 -3.89 20.91 -6.63
CA GLY A 418 -3.37 22.28 -6.72
C GLY A 418 -2.40 22.69 -5.62
N VAL A 419 -1.94 21.76 -4.77
CA VAL A 419 -0.84 22.01 -3.82
C VAL A 419 0.45 21.62 -4.47
N VAL A 420 1.44 22.48 -4.31
CA VAL A 420 2.80 22.23 -4.77
C VAL A 420 3.30 20.94 -4.09
N PRO A 421 3.57 19.86 -4.84
CA PRO A 421 4.04 18.62 -4.24
C PRO A 421 5.49 18.76 -3.78
N ASP A 422 5.88 18.02 -2.72
CA ASP A 422 7.26 17.99 -2.24
C ASP A 422 8.27 17.63 -3.34
N SER A 423 7.86 16.80 -4.31
CA SER A 423 8.71 16.40 -5.43
C SER A 423 9.06 17.57 -6.37
N LEU A 424 8.21 18.60 -6.42
CA LEU A 424 8.48 19.86 -7.13
C LEU A 424 9.38 20.78 -6.30
N LEU A 425 9.15 20.89 -4.99
CA LEU A 425 10.01 21.67 -4.08
C LEU A 425 11.43 21.11 -4.06
N ARG A 426 11.57 19.80 -3.84
CA ARG A 426 12.86 19.11 -3.94
C ARG A 426 13.42 19.24 -5.34
N GLY A 427 12.65 19.00 -6.39
CA GLY A 427 13.15 19.11 -7.77
C GLY A 427 13.79 20.47 -8.12
N LEU A 428 13.37 21.55 -7.46
CA LEU A 428 13.91 22.89 -7.63
C LEU A 428 15.05 23.25 -6.65
N SER A 429 15.14 22.61 -5.50
CA SER A 429 16.18 22.86 -4.49
C SER A 429 17.59 22.53 -5.00
N VAL A 430 18.59 23.15 -4.39
CA VAL A 430 20.02 22.89 -4.65
C VAL A 430 20.54 21.76 -3.75
N GLU A 431 19.83 21.46 -2.66
CA GLU A 431 20.20 20.39 -1.72
C GLU A 431 19.95 19.01 -2.36
N ASP A 432 20.91 18.11 -2.13
CA ASP A 432 21.04 16.72 -2.61
C ASP A 432 21.60 16.53 -4.03
N TYR A 433 22.89 16.81 -4.17
CA TYR A 433 23.83 15.85 -4.78
C TYR A 433 25.04 15.79 -3.86
N GLY A 434 25.38 14.59 -3.40
CA GLY A 434 26.49 14.36 -2.49
C GLY A 434 27.79 15.00 -2.96
N SER A 435 28.41 15.75 -2.05
CA SER A 435 29.81 15.54 -1.70
C SER A 435 29.99 14.18 -1.05
#